data_AF-A0A0P1AZ10-F1
#
_entry.id   AF-A0A0P1AZ10-F1
#
_cell.length_a   1.000
_cell.length_b   1.000
_cell.length_c   1.000
_cell.angle_alpha   90.00
_cell.angle_beta   90.00
_cell.angle_gamma   90.00
#
_symmetry.space_group_name_H-M   'P 1'
#
loop_
_entity.id
_entity.type
_entity.pdbx_description
1 polymer ?
#
loop_
_entity_poly.entity_id
_entity_poly.type
_entity_poly.pdbx_seq_one_letter_code
_entity_poly.pdbx_strand_id
1 'polypeptide(L)'
;MSMILSYQDCIAQVDEYLLSTSVSDDEPGMALHWNEKALLHFVNAANDVDDDVVMPEWLSQPRGSITPDSLVEDMIALLATKAGGRYGYVLLVSNSVVQFGQLCSMFAYIENNAFVRMAAEKAGISDTSTLAKVFCVTSSSIATAVPMEFPPRDNLSRRLFA
;
A
#
# COMPACT_ATOMS: atom_id res chain seq x y z
N MET A 1 -1.68 -18.52 9.96
CA MET A 1 -0.39 -18.18 9.33
C MET A 1 -0.23 -16.68 9.47
N SER A 2 0.91 -16.19 9.96
CA SER A 2 1.16 -14.74 10.05
C SER A 2 1.31 -14.18 8.63
N MET A 3 0.71 -13.03 8.37
CA MET A 3 0.85 -12.33 7.09
C MET A 3 2.30 -11.85 6.94
N ILE A 4 2.85 -11.93 5.71
CA ILE A 4 4.17 -11.36 5.41
C ILE A 4 3.96 -9.89 5.06
N LEU A 5 4.50 -9.00 5.89
CA LEU A 5 4.27 -7.56 5.83
C LEU A 5 5.41 -6.81 5.14
N SER A 6 6.50 -7.48 4.78
CA SER A 6 7.59 -6.89 4.01
C SER A 6 8.06 -7.83 2.93
N TYR A 7 8.26 -7.30 1.71
CA TYR A 7 8.87 -8.06 0.62
C TYR A 7 10.26 -8.61 0.98
N GLN A 8 10.97 -7.94 1.92
CA GLN A 8 12.31 -8.34 2.34
C GLN A 8 12.32 -9.65 3.13
N ASP A 9 11.18 -10.00 3.74
CA ASP A 9 11.04 -11.25 4.49
C ASP A 9 10.69 -12.43 3.56
N CYS A 10 10.41 -12.17 2.28
CA CYS A 10 10.03 -13.17 1.29
C CYS A 10 10.73 -13.02 -0.06
N ILE A 11 12.00 -12.58 -0.05
CA ILE A 11 12.80 -12.33 -1.26
C ILE A 11 12.75 -13.51 -2.25
N ALA A 12 12.93 -14.75 -1.77
CA ALA A 12 12.94 -15.92 -2.66
C ALA A 12 11.58 -16.15 -3.34
N GLN A 13 10.46 -15.95 -2.62
CA GLN A 13 9.12 -16.09 -3.21
C GLN A 13 8.81 -14.94 -4.17
N VAL A 14 9.27 -13.73 -3.85
CA VAL A 14 9.11 -12.55 -4.71
C VAL A 14 9.94 -12.71 -5.99
N ASP A 15 11.18 -13.17 -5.91
CA ASP A 15 12.02 -13.43 -7.09
C ASP A 15 11.45 -14.55 -7.97
N GLU A 16 11.00 -15.66 -7.37
CA GLU A 16 10.31 -16.72 -8.12
C GLU A 16 9.06 -16.18 -8.83
N TYR A 17 8.30 -15.34 -8.14
CA TYR A 17 7.13 -14.69 -8.72
C TYR A 17 7.52 -13.78 -9.90
N LEU A 18 8.56 -12.95 -9.73
CA LEU A 18 9.08 -12.02 -10.74
C LEU A 18 9.61 -12.75 -11.98
N LEU A 19 10.20 -13.95 -11.82
CA LEU A 19 10.63 -14.80 -12.94
C LEU A 19 9.46 -15.35 -13.76
N SER A 20 8.26 -15.43 -13.17
CA SER A 20 7.05 -15.95 -13.82
C SER A 20 6.21 -14.87 -14.52
N THR A 21 6.69 -13.62 -14.55
CA THR A 21 5.96 -12.45 -15.05
C THR A 21 6.87 -11.55 -15.88
N SER A 22 6.27 -10.61 -16.61
CA SER A 22 6.93 -9.74 -17.57
C SER A 22 7.43 -8.43 -16.94
N VAL A 23 8.09 -8.48 -15.77
CA VAL A 23 8.57 -7.23 -15.15
C VAL A 23 9.75 -6.67 -15.93
N SER A 24 9.58 -5.43 -16.41
CA SER A 24 10.55 -4.68 -17.22
C SER A 24 10.43 -3.17 -16.98
N ASP A 25 11.24 -2.37 -17.66
CA ASP A 25 11.09 -0.90 -17.63
C ASP A 25 9.74 -0.44 -18.24
N ASP A 26 9.20 -1.17 -19.22
CA ASP A 26 7.90 -0.88 -19.86
C ASP A 26 6.71 -1.47 -19.08
N GLU A 27 6.97 -2.46 -18.22
CA GLU A 27 5.99 -3.19 -17.40
C GLU A 27 6.49 -3.30 -15.95
N PRO A 28 6.58 -2.17 -15.22
CA PRO A 28 7.17 -2.16 -13.89
C PRO A 28 6.27 -2.85 -12.85
N GLY A 29 6.93 -3.47 -11.87
CA GLY A 29 6.34 -3.96 -10.64
C GLY A 29 6.48 -2.96 -9.49
N MET A 30 5.66 -3.15 -8.46
CA MET A 30 5.62 -2.31 -7.27
C MET A 30 5.67 -3.21 -6.03
N ALA A 31 6.73 -3.06 -5.24
CA ALA A 31 6.90 -3.79 -3.99
C ALA A 31 6.57 -2.91 -2.78
N LEU A 32 6.00 -3.51 -1.76
CA LEU A 32 5.56 -2.83 -0.54
C LEU A 32 6.30 -3.38 0.68
N HIS A 33 6.74 -2.47 1.54
CA HIS A 33 7.27 -2.77 2.86
C HIS A 33 6.40 -2.06 3.88
N TRP A 34 5.54 -2.81 4.57
CA TRP A 34 4.63 -2.26 5.57
C TRP A 34 5.35 -2.02 6.90
N ASN A 35 5.02 -0.90 7.55
CA ASN A 35 5.49 -0.56 8.88
C ASN A 35 4.49 -1.06 9.91
N GLU A 36 4.77 -2.22 10.52
CA GLU A 36 3.86 -2.88 11.47
C GLU A 36 3.44 -1.97 12.63
N LYS A 37 4.38 -1.18 13.15
CA LYS A 37 4.09 -0.26 14.27
C LYS A 37 3.15 0.86 13.83
N ALA A 38 3.37 1.44 12.65
CA ALA A 38 2.50 2.48 12.11
C ALA A 38 1.12 1.92 11.76
N LEU A 39 1.05 0.71 11.20
CA LEU A 39 -0.21 -0.01 10.94
C LEU A 39 -1.00 -0.23 12.22
N LEU A 40 -0.36 -0.73 13.29
CA LEU A 40 -1.04 -0.96 14.55
C LEU A 40 -1.61 0.34 15.13
N HIS A 41 -0.83 1.42 15.13
CA HIS A 41 -1.31 2.73 15.59
C HIS A 41 -2.45 3.26 14.73
N PHE A 42 -2.35 3.11 13.40
CA PHE A 42 -3.39 3.51 12.47
C PHE A 42 -4.70 2.75 12.71
N VAL A 43 -4.63 1.44 12.87
CA VAL A 43 -5.81 0.60 13.08
C VAL A 43 -6.51 0.93 14.39
N ASN A 44 -5.75 1.13 15.47
CA ASN A 44 -6.32 1.59 16.74
C ASN A 44 -7.05 2.93 16.55
N ALA A 45 -6.41 3.88 15.86
CA ALA A 45 -7.02 5.17 15.58
C ALA A 45 -8.25 5.05 14.66
N ALA A 46 -8.20 4.20 13.63
CA ALA A 46 -9.28 3.95 12.67
C ALA A 46 -10.52 3.38 13.35
N ASN A 47 -10.33 2.43 14.27
CA ASN A 47 -11.41 1.86 15.07
C ASN A 47 -12.04 2.88 16.02
N ASP A 48 -11.30 3.92 16.40
CA ASP A 48 -11.77 4.99 17.28
C ASP A 48 -12.20 6.27 16.52
N VAL A 49 -12.23 6.28 15.18
CA VAL A 49 -12.72 7.45 14.42
C VAL A 49 -14.20 7.66 14.72
N ASP A 50 -14.63 8.92 14.86
CA ASP A 50 -16.02 9.28 15.18
C ASP A 50 -17.02 8.71 14.15
N ASP A 51 -18.23 8.38 14.64
CA ASP A 51 -19.25 7.69 13.85
C ASP A 51 -19.86 8.52 12.72
N ASP A 52 -19.73 9.85 12.79
CA ASP A 52 -20.17 10.80 11.77
C ASP A 52 -19.27 10.81 10.52
N VAL A 53 -18.04 10.28 10.64
CA VAL A 53 -17.14 10.10 9.50
C VAL A 53 -17.51 8.82 8.75
N VAL A 54 -17.89 8.97 7.48
CA VAL A 54 -18.29 7.85 6.63
C VAL A 54 -17.10 6.92 6.36
N MET A 55 -17.29 5.62 6.63
CA MET A 55 -16.30 4.61 6.29
C MET A 55 -16.21 4.39 4.77
N PRO A 56 -14.99 4.21 4.22
CA PRO A 56 -14.82 3.81 2.84
C PRO A 56 -15.47 2.45 2.55
N GLU A 57 -16.15 2.32 1.41
CA GLU A 57 -16.81 1.08 0.98
C GLU A 57 -15.84 -0.07 0.69
N TRP A 58 -14.55 0.24 0.49
CA TRP A 58 -13.52 -0.75 0.22
C TRP A 58 -12.99 -1.45 1.47
N LEU A 59 -13.33 -0.97 2.68
CA LEU A 59 -13.01 -1.67 3.92
C LEU A 59 -13.99 -2.83 4.12
N SER A 60 -13.46 -4.03 4.33
CA SER A 60 -14.27 -5.23 4.58
C SER A 60 -14.76 -5.34 6.01
N GLN A 61 -14.02 -4.79 6.97
CA GLN A 61 -14.35 -4.83 8.39
C GLN A 61 -15.05 -3.54 8.84
N PRO A 62 -16.07 -3.63 9.71
CA PRO A 62 -16.68 -2.46 10.33
C PRO A 62 -15.73 -1.83 11.34
N ARG A 63 -15.98 -0.54 11.64
CA ARG A 63 -15.32 0.20 12.73
C ARG A 63 -15.41 -0.60 14.04
N GLY A 64 -14.31 -0.64 14.78
CA GLY A 64 -14.15 -1.41 16.01
C GLY A 64 -13.59 -2.82 15.80
N SER A 65 -13.59 -3.32 14.56
CA SER A 65 -13.14 -4.68 14.21
C SER A 65 -12.02 -4.69 13.18
N ILE A 66 -11.52 -3.53 12.75
CA ILE A 66 -10.41 -3.44 11.79
C ILE A 66 -9.16 -4.00 12.46
N THR A 67 -8.39 -4.84 11.76
CA THR A 67 -7.08 -5.35 12.18
C THR A 67 -5.99 -4.90 11.21
N PRO A 68 -4.69 -4.97 11.57
CA PRO A 68 -3.61 -4.70 10.63
C PRO A 68 -3.70 -5.58 9.38
N ASP A 69 -3.99 -6.86 9.56
CA ASP A 69 -4.11 -7.82 8.47
C ASP A 69 -5.28 -7.46 7.56
N SER A 70 -6.49 -7.21 8.11
CA SER A 70 -7.65 -6.87 7.29
C SER A 70 -7.43 -5.56 6.52
N LEU A 71 -6.77 -4.59 7.13
CA LEU A 71 -6.45 -3.32 6.48
C LEU A 71 -5.48 -3.50 5.30
N VAL A 72 -4.43 -4.30 5.47
CA VAL A 72 -3.47 -4.60 4.39
C VAL A 72 -4.17 -5.37 3.27
N GLU A 73 -4.99 -6.37 3.60
CA GLU A 73 -5.79 -7.10 2.61
C GLU A 73 -6.70 -6.18 1.82
N ASP A 74 -7.44 -5.30 2.48
CA ASP A 74 -8.37 -4.35 1.86
C ASP A 74 -7.63 -3.35 0.95
N MET A 75 -6.49 -2.81 1.40
CA MET A 75 -5.66 -1.90 0.60
C MET A 75 -5.08 -2.60 -0.64
N ILE A 76 -4.53 -3.81 -0.48
CA ILE A 76 -3.99 -4.59 -1.60
C ILE A 76 -5.11 -4.97 -2.58
N ALA A 77 -6.27 -5.39 -2.10
CA ALA A 77 -7.42 -5.71 -2.93
C ALA A 77 -7.88 -4.49 -3.75
N LEU A 78 -7.94 -3.31 -3.11
CA LEU A 78 -8.27 -2.05 -3.79
C LEU A 78 -7.24 -1.71 -4.88
N LEU A 79 -5.94 -1.80 -4.58
CA LEU A 79 -4.87 -1.53 -5.54
C LEU A 79 -4.87 -2.54 -6.70
N ALA A 80 -5.12 -3.81 -6.41
CA ALA A 80 -5.21 -4.88 -7.40
C ALA A 80 -6.26 -4.63 -8.49
N THR A 81 -7.33 -3.88 -8.18
CA THR A 81 -8.33 -3.48 -9.19
C THR A 81 -7.75 -2.65 -10.34
N LYS A 82 -6.57 -2.04 -10.14
CA LYS A 82 -5.86 -1.21 -11.13
C LYS A 82 -4.55 -1.82 -11.61
N ALA A 83 -3.98 -2.78 -10.89
CA ALA A 83 -2.71 -3.41 -11.25
C ALA A 83 -2.78 -4.10 -12.62
N GLY A 84 -3.93 -4.65 -13.03
CA GLY A 84 -4.13 -5.27 -14.34
C GLY A 84 -3.37 -6.59 -14.55
N GLY A 85 -2.20 -6.76 -13.93
CA GLY A 85 -1.42 -7.98 -13.88
C GLY A 85 -1.71 -8.82 -12.62
N ARG A 86 -0.69 -9.53 -12.16
CA ARG A 86 -0.79 -10.36 -10.94
C ARG A 86 -0.43 -9.54 -9.71
N TYR A 87 -0.99 -9.91 -8.55
CA TYR A 87 -0.69 -9.27 -7.27
C TYR A 87 -0.47 -10.29 -6.14
N GLY A 88 0.13 -9.82 -5.06
CA GLY A 88 0.28 -10.45 -3.76
C GLY A 88 0.35 -9.37 -2.67
N TYR A 89 0.49 -9.77 -1.40
CA TYR A 89 0.41 -8.84 -0.27
C TYR A 89 1.50 -7.76 -0.21
N VAL A 90 2.62 -8.00 -0.88
CA VAL A 90 3.79 -7.13 -0.89
C VAL A 90 4.29 -6.83 -2.31
N LEU A 91 3.57 -7.27 -3.34
CA LEU A 91 3.96 -7.07 -4.74
C LEU A 91 2.72 -6.89 -5.65
N LEU A 92 2.72 -5.83 -6.44
CA LEU A 92 1.75 -5.54 -7.49
C LEU A 92 2.50 -5.46 -8.82
N VAL A 93 2.16 -6.30 -9.79
CA VAL A 93 2.78 -6.26 -11.12
C VAL A 93 1.80 -5.65 -12.10
N SER A 94 2.23 -4.59 -12.78
CA SER A 94 1.45 -3.93 -13.81
C SER A 94 1.79 -4.48 -15.19
N ASN A 95 0.80 -4.55 -16.10
CA ASN A 95 1.04 -4.96 -17.49
C ASN A 95 1.35 -3.77 -18.40
N SER A 96 1.45 -2.55 -17.85
CA SER A 96 1.78 -1.34 -18.60
C SER A 96 2.12 -0.17 -17.68
N VAL A 97 2.94 0.76 -18.17
CA VAL A 97 3.20 2.06 -17.53
C VAL A 97 1.91 2.81 -17.16
N VAL A 98 0.85 2.70 -17.98
CA VAL A 98 -0.44 3.36 -17.68
C VAL A 98 -1.07 2.78 -16.42
N GLN A 99 -1.08 1.46 -16.26
CA GLN A 99 -1.58 0.79 -15.04
C GLN A 99 -0.71 1.11 -13.84
N PHE A 100 0.61 1.18 -14.01
CA PHE A 100 1.52 1.65 -12.96
C PHE A 100 1.21 3.08 -12.49
N GLY A 101 0.94 4.00 -13.43
CA GLY A 101 0.51 5.37 -13.12
C GLY A 101 -0.86 5.40 -12.40
N GLN A 102 -1.77 4.49 -12.75
CA GLN A 102 -3.05 4.33 -12.05
C GLN A 102 -2.85 3.82 -10.62
N LEU A 103 -1.93 2.88 -10.38
CA LEU A 103 -1.56 2.44 -9.03
C LEU A 103 -1.03 3.60 -8.18
N CYS A 104 -0.13 4.41 -8.73
CA CYS A 104 0.36 5.62 -8.05
C CYS A 104 -0.79 6.58 -7.70
N SER A 105 -1.77 6.71 -8.59
CA SER A 105 -2.97 7.54 -8.34
C SER A 105 -3.88 6.96 -7.26
N MET A 106 -3.94 5.64 -7.12
CA MET A 106 -4.73 4.98 -6.07
C MET A 106 -4.18 5.23 -4.67
N PHE A 107 -2.85 5.31 -4.49
CA PHE A 107 -2.29 5.74 -3.20
C PHE A 107 -2.79 7.14 -2.82
N ALA A 108 -2.78 8.07 -3.79
CA ALA A 108 -3.34 9.39 -3.56
C ALA A 108 -4.83 9.35 -3.20
N TYR A 109 -5.61 8.50 -3.87
CA TYR A 109 -7.03 8.31 -3.57
C TYR A 109 -7.26 7.82 -2.12
N ILE A 110 -6.50 6.81 -1.68
CA ILE A 110 -6.57 6.28 -0.31
C ILE A 110 -6.20 7.37 0.70
N GLU A 111 -5.09 8.07 0.49
CA GLU A 111 -4.59 9.12 1.39
C GLU A 111 -5.53 10.33 1.49
N ASN A 112 -6.32 10.62 0.45
CA ASN A 112 -7.27 11.73 0.46
C ASN A 112 -8.64 11.37 1.05
N ASN A 113 -8.91 10.10 1.33
CA ASN A 113 -10.17 9.68 1.93
C ASN A 113 -10.32 10.29 3.35
N ALA A 114 -11.51 10.85 3.65
CA ALA A 114 -11.75 11.57 4.90
C ALA A 114 -11.50 10.69 6.15
N PHE A 115 -11.99 9.45 6.14
CA PHE A 115 -11.79 8.50 7.23
C PHE A 115 -10.31 8.18 7.41
N VAL A 116 -9.60 7.89 6.31
CA VAL A 116 -8.16 7.57 6.34
C VAL A 116 -7.34 8.75 6.87
N ARG A 117 -7.68 9.98 6.48
CA ARG A 117 -7.03 11.20 6.98
C ARG A 117 -7.23 11.38 8.48
N MET A 118 -8.45 11.21 8.97
CA MET A 118 -8.77 11.31 10.40
C MET A 118 -8.05 10.22 11.20
N ALA A 119 -8.05 8.98 10.72
CA ALA A 119 -7.32 7.88 11.34
C ALA A 119 -5.81 8.15 11.37
N ALA A 120 -5.22 8.61 10.27
CA ALA A 120 -3.80 8.98 10.19
C ALA A 120 -3.45 10.14 11.13
N GLU A 121 -4.34 11.12 11.24
CA GLU A 121 -4.19 12.25 12.14
C GLU A 121 -4.16 11.82 13.60
N LYS A 122 -5.19 11.06 14.00
CA LYS A 122 -5.35 10.53 15.36
C LYS A 122 -4.24 9.53 15.73
N ALA A 123 -3.74 8.76 14.77
CA ALA A 123 -2.61 7.86 14.96
C ALA A 123 -1.26 8.58 15.12
N GLY A 124 -1.20 9.90 14.91
CA GLY A 124 0.03 10.67 15.01
C GLY A 124 1.04 10.33 13.90
N ILE A 125 0.56 9.80 12.77
CA ILE A 125 1.39 9.49 11.60
C ILE A 125 1.91 10.81 11.04
N SER A 126 3.20 11.09 11.19
CA SER A 126 3.87 12.26 10.63
C SER A 126 4.35 11.99 9.21
N ASP A 127 4.79 13.04 8.50
CA ASP A 127 5.40 12.91 7.16
C ASP A 127 6.68 12.04 7.14
N THR A 128 7.23 11.73 8.32
CA THR A 128 8.41 10.87 8.49
C THR A 128 8.06 9.41 8.83
N SER A 129 6.79 9.10 9.08
CA SER A 129 6.32 7.77 9.47
C SER A 129 5.21 7.34 8.53
N THR A 130 5.50 6.54 7.52
CA THR A 130 4.50 6.03 6.58
C THR A 130 3.94 4.68 7.01
N LEU A 131 2.76 4.31 6.48
CA LEU A 131 2.19 2.97 6.64
C LEU A 131 2.97 1.94 5.83
N ALA A 132 3.41 2.31 4.63
CA ALA A 132 4.28 1.49 3.83
C ALA A 132 5.33 2.31 3.08
N LYS A 133 6.46 1.67 2.81
CA LYS A 133 7.41 2.11 1.81
C LYS A 133 7.13 1.42 0.48
N VAL A 134 7.23 2.15 -0.61
CA VAL A 134 6.95 1.65 -1.97
C VAL A 134 8.25 1.61 -2.76
N PHE A 135 8.46 0.52 -3.48
CA PHE A 135 9.63 0.33 -4.32
C PHE A 135 9.22 -0.03 -5.74
N CYS A 136 9.90 0.55 -6.73
CA CYS A 136 9.74 0.20 -8.12
C CYS A 136 10.69 -0.95 -8.48
N VAL A 137 10.18 -1.94 -9.20
CA VAL A 137 10.93 -3.11 -9.66
C VAL A 137 10.81 -3.16 -11.17
N THR A 138 11.93 -3.08 -11.89
CA THR A 138 11.92 -3.09 -13.36
C THR A 138 12.72 -4.25 -13.95
N SER A 139 13.25 -5.14 -13.11
CA SER A 139 13.87 -6.38 -13.55
C SER A 139 13.27 -7.56 -12.79
N SER A 140 13.50 -8.78 -13.26
CA SER A 140 13.03 -10.00 -12.60
C SER A 140 13.74 -10.32 -11.27
N SER A 141 14.31 -9.32 -10.59
CA SER A 141 14.93 -9.46 -9.27
C SER A 141 14.55 -8.32 -8.34
N ILE A 142 14.02 -8.67 -7.18
CA ILE A 142 13.64 -7.75 -6.11
C ILE A 142 14.84 -7.06 -5.46
N ALA A 143 16.05 -7.62 -5.63
CA ALA A 143 17.29 -6.99 -5.20
C ALA A 143 17.57 -5.67 -5.94
N THR A 144 16.94 -5.48 -7.10
CA THR A 144 17.05 -4.25 -7.91
C THR A 144 15.98 -3.21 -7.56
N ALA A 145 15.11 -3.49 -6.58
CA ALA A 145 14.02 -2.60 -6.21
C ALA A 145 14.55 -1.25 -5.74
N VAL A 146 14.09 -0.18 -6.37
CA VAL A 146 14.48 1.20 -6.02
C VAL A 146 13.35 1.87 -5.24
N PRO A 147 13.64 2.59 -4.14
CA PRO A 147 12.62 3.37 -3.44
C PRO A 147 11.91 4.31 -4.42
N MET A 148 10.59 4.35 -4.36
CA MET A 148 9.84 5.35 -5.10
C MET A 148 9.94 6.70 -4.39
N GLU A 149 10.04 7.77 -5.16
CA GLU A 149 9.91 9.12 -4.63
C GLU A 149 8.64 9.73 -5.21
N PHE A 150 7.60 9.84 -4.37
CA PHE A 150 6.40 10.55 -4.77
C PHE A 150 6.66 12.07 -4.70
N PRO A 151 6.31 12.83 -5.75
CA PRO A 151 6.52 14.27 -5.76
C PRO A 151 5.83 14.93 -4.56
N PRO A 152 6.38 16.04 -4.03
CA PRO A 152 5.71 16.83 -2.98
C PRO A 152 4.30 17.16 -3.44
N ARG A 153 3.32 17.08 -2.53
CA ARG A 153 1.96 17.48 -2.84
C ARG A 153 1.60 18.73 -2.05
N ASP A 154 0.82 19.60 -2.67
CA ASP A 154 0.34 20.85 -2.06
C ASP A 154 -0.90 20.64 -1.17
N ASN A 155 -1.39 19.40 -1.02
CA ASN A 155 -2.63 19.09 -0.31
C ASN A 155 -2.38 18.69 1.16
N LEU A 156 -3.36 18.98 2.02
CA LEU A 156 -3.34 18.74 3.48
C LEU A 156 -3.41 17.25 3.89
N SER A 157 -3.30 16.31 2.94
CA SER A 157 -3.35 14.87 3.24
C SER A 157 -1.97 14.37 3.66
N ARG A 158 -1.89 13.68 4.80
CA ARG A 158 -0.63 13.08 5.26
C ARG A 158 -0.18 11.97 4.32
N ARG A 159 1.14 11.83 4.13
CA ARG A 159 1.72 10.77 3.29
C ARG A 159 1.73 9.45 4.04
N LEU A 160 0.99 8.47 3.53
CA LEU A 160 0.92 7.11 4.08
C LEU A 160 1.77 6.12 3.28
N PHE A 161 2.11 6.46 2.04
CA PHE A 161 2.96 5.67 1.16
C PHE A 161 4.16 6.51 0.71
N ALA A 162 5.38 6.02 0.95
CA ALA A 162 6.62 6.70 0.55
C ALA A 162 7.53 5.78 -0.25
#